data_AF-A0A538PFB0-F1
#
_entry.id   AF-A0A538PFB0-F1
#
_cell.length_a   1.000
_cell.length_b   1.000
_cell.length_c   1.000
_cell.angle_alpha   90.00
_cell.angle_beta   90.00
_cell.angle_gamma   90.00
#
_symmetry.space_group_name_H-M   'P 1'
#
loop_
_entity.id
_entity.type
_entity.pdbx_description
1 polymer ?
#
loop_
_entity_poly.entity_id
_entity_poly.type
_entity_poly.pdbx_seq_one_letter_code
_entity_poly.pdbx_strand_id
1 'polypeptide(L)'
;MSLDELNHRVTNAILRAESLPAGSQEAWEAFHEVSALEESIAALLPPDDLEGEIARLGAVAAALSAGEPLRALQLAERFRSDGLAPEIAEKLRQLAKEAEAELLRAAADGPMIEPVTFTLRAA
;
A
#
# COMPACT_ATOMS: atom_id res chain seq x y z
N MET A 1 -10.78 -1.43 17.76
CA MET A 1 -10.05 -2.68 18.06
C MET A 1 -8.89 -2.33 18.96
N SER A 2 -8.48 -3.25 19.84
CA SER A 2 -7.22 -3.06 20.56
C SER A 2 -6.03 -3.31 19.63
N LEU A 3 -4.85 -2.84 20.02
CA LEU A 3 -3.60 -3.12 19.32
C LEU A 3 -3.33 -4.64 19.24
N ASP A 4 -3.51 -5.35 20.36
CA ASP A 4 -3.38 -6.82 20.40
C ASP A 4 -4.32 -7.53 19.40
N GLU A 5 -5.57 -7.06 19.28
CA GLU A 5 -6.53 -7.62 18.34
C GLU A 5 -6.09 -7.39 16.88
N LEU A 6 -5.55 -6.20 16.58
CA LEU A 6 -5.00 -5.88 15.26
C LEU A 6 -3.79 -6.76 14.95
N ASN A 7 -2.83 -6.87 15.86
CA ASN A 7 -1.63 -7.69 15.69
C ASN A 7 -1.95 -9.16 15.42
N HIS A 8 -2.92 -9.71 16.15
CA HIS A 8 -3.37 -11.07 15.92
C HIS A 8 -3.99 -11.24 14.52
N ARG A 9 -4.80 -10.26 14.08
CA ARG A 9 -5.41 -10.31 12.74
C ARG A 9 -4.38 -10.13 11.63
N VAL A 10 -3.43 -9.21 11.76
CA VAL A 10 -2.33 -9.03 10.80
C VAL A 10 -1.58 -10.33 10.61
N THR A 11 -1.21 -10.99 11.72
CA THR A 11 -0.47 -12.26 11.67
C THR A 11 -1.26 -13.32 10.89
N ASN A 12 -2.54 -13.48 11.19
CA ASN A 12 -3.39 -14.44 10.49
C ASN A 12 -3.58 -14.09 9.01
N ALA A 13 -3.72 -12.80 8.69
CA ALA A 13 -3.89 -12.33 7.32
C ALA A 13 -2.61 -12.55 6.48
N ILE A 14 -1.42 -12.32 7.06
CA ILE A 14 -0.13 -12.61 6.42
C ILE A 14 -0.01 -14.11 6.14
N LEU A 15 -0.23 -14.96 7.15
CA LEU A 15 -0.16 -16.42 6.98
C LEU A 15 -1.12 -16.91 5.90
N ARG A 16 -2.32 -16.34 5.83
CA ARG A 16 -3.28 -16.64 4.77
C ARG A 16 -2.76 -16.18 3.40
N ALA A 17 -2.31 -14.94 3.28
CA ALA A 17 -1.80 -14.38 2.02
C ALA A 17 -0.61 -15.18 1.47
N GLU A 18 0.34 -15.56 2.33
CA GLU A 18 1.53 -16.34 1.96
C GLU A 18 1.20 -17.80 1.57
N SER A 19 0.07 -18.33 2.03
CA SER A 19 -0.37 -19.68 1.66
C SER A 19 -1.02 -19.76 0.28
N LEU A 20 -1.39 -18.62 -0.31
CA LEU A 20 -2.09 -18.53 -1.58
C LEU A 20 -1.12 -18.45 -2.76
N PRO A 21 -1.53 -18.86 -3.97
CA PRO A 21 -0.69 -18.73 -5.16
C PRO A 21 -0.35 -17.27 -5.44
N ALA A 22 0.93 -16.96 -5.60
CA ALA A 22 1.39 -15.60 -5.88
C ALA A 22 0.74 -15.04 -7.16
N GLY A 23 0.21 -13.82 -7.07
CA GLY A 23 -0.49 -13.15 -8.17
C GLY A 23 -1.91 -13.63 -8.42
N SER A 24 -2.46 -14.52 -7.60
CA SER A 24 -3.89 -14.84 -7.66
C SER A 24 -4.74 -13.71 -7.08
N GLN A 25 -6.00 -13.65 -7.51
CA GLN A 25 -6.95 -12.66 -6.98
C GLN A 25 -7.12 -12.81 -5.46
N GLU A 26 -7.18 -14.05 -4.96
CA GLU A 26 -7.30 -14.33 -3.52
C GLU A 26 -6.06 -13.85 -2.76
N ALA A 27 -4.86 -14.02 -3.33
CA ALA A 27 -3.64 -13.51 -2.72
C ALA A 27 -3.66 -11.97 -2.66
N TRP A 28 -4.11 -11.31 -3.73
CA TRP A 28 -4.27 -9.86 -3.74
C TRP A 28 -5.27 -9.35 -2.70
N GLU A 29 -6.44 -9.97 -2.62
CA GLU A 29 -7.45 -9.65 -1.60
C GLU A 29 -6.91 -9.87 -0.18
N ALA A 30 -6.11 -10.92 0.03
CA ALA A 30 -5.50 -11.18 1.33
C ALA A 30 -4.43 -10.14 1.68
N PHE A 31 -3.58 -9.73 0.73
CA PHE A 31 -2.61 -8.66 0.95
C PHE A 31 -3.26 -7.28 1.12
N HIS A 32 -4.41 -7.03 0.49
CA HIS A 32 -5.20 -5.83 0.75
C HIS A 32 -5.64 -5.78 2.23
N GLU A 33 -6.13 -6.91 2.78
CA GLU A 33 -6.49 -7.00 4.19
C GLU A 33 -5.28 -6.74 5.11
N VAL A 34 -4.11 -7.34 4.81
CA VAL A 34 -2.87 -7.07 5.56
C VAL A 34 -2.57 -5.58 5.56
N SER A 35 -2.62 -4.95 4.38
CA SER A 35 -2.33 -3.52 4.26
C SER A 35 -3.28 -2.64 5.08
N ALA A 36 -4.58 -2.94 5.08
CA ALA A 36 -5.57 -2.19 5.84
C ALA A 36 -5.41 -2.34 7.37
N LEU A 37 -5.03 -3.54 7.82
CA LEU A 37 -4.77 -3.81 9.23
C LEU A 37 -3.49 -3.11 9.72
N GLU A 38 -2.40 -3.18 8.94
CA GLU A 38 -1.14 -2.48 9.23
C GLU A 38 -1.34 -0.95 9.20
N GLU A 39 -2.13 -0.42 8.28
CA GLU A 39 -2.51 1.00 8.27
C GLU A 39 -3.26 1.38 9.56
N SER A 40 -4.12 0.49 10.07
CA SER A 40 -4.84 0.70 11.32
C SER A 40 -3.89 0.70 12.53
N ILE A 41 -2.88 -0.17 12.55
CA ILE A 41 -1.83 -0.17 13.58
C ILE A 41 -1.02 1.12 13.52
N ALA A 42 -0.55 1.50 12.33
CA ALA A 42 0.20 2.73 12.10
C ALA A 42 -0.55 3.99 12.55
N ALA A 43 -1.88 4.00 12.46
CA ALA A 43 -2.72 5.10 12.93
C ALA A 43 -2.85 5.19 14.46
N LEU A 44 -2.61 4.09 15.18
CA LEU A 44 -2.67 4.06 16.65
C LEU A 44 -1.33 4.40 17.31
N LEU A 45 -0.23 4.26 16.58
CA LEU A 45 1.13 4.37 17.11
C LEU A 45 1.85 5.62 16.58
N PRO A 46 2.62 6.30 17.44
CA PRO A 46 3.34 7.48 17.01
C PRO A 46 4.45 7.12 15.99
N PRO A 47 4.97 8.11 15.25
CA PRO A 47 5.94 7.87 14.19
C PRO A 47 7.33 7.40 14.67
N ASP A 48 7.65 7.66 15.93
CA ASP A 48 8.91 7.27 16.59
C ASP A 48 8.80 5.95 17.37
N ASP A 49 7.62 5.31 17.35
CA ASP A 49 7.42 3.98 17.91
C ASP A 49 7.85 2.90 16.90
N LEU A 50 8.64 1.93 17.36
CA LEU A 50 9.18 0.88 16.51
C LEU A 50 8.10 0.03 15.84
N GLU A 51 7.02 -0.30 16.55
CA GLU A 51 5.91 -1.07 16.00
C GLU A 51 5.10 -0.22 15.00
N GLY A 52 4.94 1.07 15.29
CA GLY A 52 4.38 2.03 14.35
C GLY A 52 5.20 2.18 13.06
N GLU A 53 6.53 2.17 13.14
CA GLU A 53 7.41 2.21 11.97
C GLU A 53 7.27 0.93 11.12
N ILE A 54 7.23 -0.23 11.78
CA ILE A 54 7.02 -1.53 11.12
C ILE A 54 5.67 -1.54 10.41
N ALA A 55 4.61 -1.08 11.06
CA ALA A 55 3.27 -1.07 10.49
C ALA A 55 3.15 -0.15 9.26
N ARG A 56 3.83 1.00 9.26
CA ARG A 56 3.88 1.90 8.09
C ARG A 56 4.55 1.23 6.89
N LEU A 57 5.66 0.52 7.12
CA LEU A 57 6.34 -0.24 6.07
C LEU A 57 5.48 -1.42 5.59
N GLY A 58 4.89 -2.17 6.53
CA GLY A 58 4.02 -3.31 6.25
C GLY A 58 2.81 -2.91 5.43
N ALA A 59 2.15 -1.81 5.76
CA ALA A 59 1.01 -1.29 5.01
C ALA A 59 1.34 -0.99 3.55
N VAL A 60 2.48 -0.33 3.29
CA VAL A 60 2.91 0.02 1.94
C VAL A 60 3.35 -1.22 1.15
N ALA A 61 4.15 -2.10 1.76
CA ALA A 61 4.62 -3.33 1.11
C ALA A 61 3.46 -4.28 0.79
N ALA A 62 2.49 -4.42 1.71
CA ALA A 62 1.30 -5.23 1.48
C ALA A 62 0.41 -4.64 0.37
N ALA A 63 0.29 -3.32 0.25
CA ALA A 63 -0.44 -2.70 -0.86
C ALA A 63 0.22 -3.01 -2.23
N LEU A 64 1.56 -3.04 -2.29
CA LEU A 64 2.27 -3.49 -3.49
C LEU A 64 1.96 -4.96 -3.81
N SER A 65 2.04 -5.84 -2.82
CA SER A 65 1.72 -7.27 -2.98
C SER A 65 0.25 -7.51 -3.34
N ALA A 66 -0.64 -6.58 -3.00
CA ALA A 66 -2.05 -6.58 -3.38
C ALA A 66 -2.31 -6.13 -4.83
N GLY A 67 -1.27 -5.74 -5.59
CA GLY A 67 -1.44 -5.18 -6.93
C GLY A 67 -2.04 -3.77 -6.91
N GLU A 68 -1.87 -3.02 -5.82
CA GLU A 68 -2.43 -1.68 -5.62
C GLU A 68 -1.34 -0.58 -5.60
N PRO A 69 -0.55 -0.40 -6.67
CA PRO A 69 0.62 0.47 -6.62
C PRO A 69 0.26 1.95 -6.41
N LEU A 70 -0.91 2.40 -6.89
CA LEU A 70 -1.39 3.76 -6.57
C LEU A 70 -1.63 3.96 -5.08
N ARG A 71 -2.23 2.97 -4.40
CA ARG A 71 -2.49 3.05 -2.96
C ARG A 71 -1.18 2.96 -2.18
N ALA A 72 -0.26 2.09 -2.58
CA ALA A 72 1.08 2.01 -1.98
C ALA A 72 1.80 3.37 -2.04
N LEU A 73 1.75 4.07 -3.18
CA LEU A 73 2.35 5.39 -3.34
C LEU A 73 1.70 6.43 -2.40
N GLN A 74 0.38 6.45 -2.31
CA GLN A 74 -0.37 7.35 -1.43
C GLN A 74 0.00 7.12 0.05
N LEU A 75 0.08 5.86 0.48
CA LEU A 75 0.48 5.49 1.84
C LEU A 75 1.92 5.93 2.13
N ALA A 76 2.85 5.67 1.21
CA ALA A 76 4.26 6.00 1.37
C ALA A 76 4.48 7.51 1.51
N GLU A 77 3.83 8.32 0.67
CA GLU A 77 3.91 9.79 0.75
C GLU A 77 3.31 10.31 2.06
N ARG A 78 2.15 9.77 2.48
CA ARG A 78 1.51 10.15 3.74
C ARG A 78 2.42 9.86 4.93
N PHE A 79 2.91 8.63 5.05
CA PHE A 79 3.75 8.23 6.19
C PHE A 79 5.09 8.96 6.23
N ARG A 80 5.69 9.29 5.07
CA ARG A 80 6.91 10.10 5.04
C ARG A 80 6.72 11.51 5.61
N SER A 81 5.50 12.03 5.66
CA SER A 81 5.20 13.33 6.27
C SER A 81 5.20 13.30 7.80
N ASP A 82 5.21 12.12 8.42
CA ASP A 82 5.06 11.93 9.87
C ASP A 82 6.33 12.20 10.70
N GLY A 83 7.45 12.57 10.08
CA GLY A 83 8.71 12.83 10.81
C GLY A 83 9.41 11.56 11.32
N LEU A 84 9.40 10.50 10.50
CA LEU A 84 9.99 9.20 10.79
C LEU A 84 11.52 9.22 10.92
N ALA A 85 12.08 8.17 11.52
CA ALA A 85 13.51 7.94 11.48
C ALA A 85 14.04 7.92 10.03
N PRO A 86 15.24 8.47 9.76
CA PRO A 86 15.77 8.58 8.39
C PRO A 86 15.83 7.25 7.63
N GLU A 87 16.12 6.14 8.34
CA GLU A 87 16.17 4.81 7.74
C GLU A 87 14.80 4.34 7.25
N ILE A 88 13.75 4.59 8.03
CA ILE A 88 12.37 4.21 7.66
C ILE A 88 11.86 5.09 6.51
N ALA A 89 12.17 6.39 6.56
CA ALA A 89 11.85 7.30 5.46
C ALA A 89 12.54 6.89 4.15
N GLU A 90 13.78 6.39 4.20
CA GLU A 90 14.48 5.82 3.03
C GLU A 90 13.76 4.56 2.52
N LYS A 91 13.42 3.62 3.40
CA LYS A 91 12.71 2.38 3.02
C LYS A 91 11.37 2.70 2.34
N LEU A 92 10.59 3.63 2.90
CA LEU A 92 9.35 4.10 2.28
C LEU A 92 9.57 4.75 0.91
N ARG A 93 10.69 5.47 0.72
CA ARG A 93 11.05 6.03 -0.58
C ARG A 93 11.37 4.95 -1.60
N GLN A 94 12.01 3.85 -1.21
CA GLN A 94 12.27 2.73 -2.12
C GLN A 94 10.97 2.03 -2.51
N LEU A 95 10.08 1.76 -1.55
CA LEU A 95 8.75 1.20 -1.84
C LEU A 95 7.93 2.12 -2.76
N ALA A 96 8.01 3.44 -2.58
CA ALA A 96 7.35 4.40 -3.47
C ALA A 96 7.89 4.32 -4.91
N LYS A 97 9.20 4.16 -5.11
CA LYS A 97 9.79 3.96 -6.44
C LYS A 97 9.35 2.66 -7.09
N GLU A 98 9.23 1.58 -6.31
CA GLU A 98 8.69 0.31 -6.78
C GLU A 98 7.24 0.48 -7.24
N ALA A 99 6.41 1.18 -6.45
CA ALA A 99 5.03 1.51 -6.80
C ALA A 99 4.93 2.32 -8.10
N GLU A 100 5.76 3.35 -8.26
CA GLU A 100 5.85 4.14 -9.48
C GLU A 100 6.24 3.27 -10.69
N ALA A 101 7.21 2.37 -10.53
CA ALA A 101 7.61 1.46 -11.58
C ALA A 101 6.49 0.49 -12.00
N GLU A 102 5.73 -0.04 -11.04
CA GLU A 102 4.54 -0.86 -11.33
C GLU A 102 3.43 -0.06 -12.03
N LEU A 103 3.18 1.18 -11.63
CA LEU A 103 2.22 2.07 -12.32
C LEU A 103 2.64 2.33 -13.77
N LEU A 104 3.93 2.60 -14.00
CA LEU A 104 4.45 2.84 -15.35
C LEU A 104 4.34 1.59 -16.22
N ARG A 105 4.60 0.40 -15.68
CA ARG A 105 4.38 -0.87 -16.38
C ARG A 105 2.90 -1.06 -16.75
N ALA A 106 2.00 -0.91 -15.79
CA ALA A 106 0.57 -1.03 -16.02
C ALA A 106 0.05 -0.02 -17.05
N ALA A 107 0.58 1.20 -17.05
CA ALA A 107 0.24 2.22 -18.05
C ALA A 107 0.76 1.90 -19.45
N ALA A 108 1.93 1.25 -19.56
CA ALA A 108 2.50 0.81 -20.83
C ALA A 108 1.75 -0.40 -21.43
N ASP A 109 1.25 -1.28 -20.56
CA ASP A 109 0.52 -2.49 -20.96
C ASP A 109 -1.00 -2.24 -21.15
N GLY A 110 -1.50 -1.09 -20.71
CA GLY A 110 -2.90 -0.70 -20.83
C GLY A 110 -3.31 -0.35 -22.27
N PRO A 111 -4.60 -0.48 -22.62
CA PRO A 111 -5.09 -0.04 -23.92
C PRO A 111 -4.90 1.48 -24.06
N MET A 112 -4.35 1.93 -25.20
CA MET A 112 -4.29 3.35 -25.53
C MET A 112 -5.70 3.96 -25.47
N ILE A 113 -5.94 4.83 -24.49
CA ILE A 113 -7.20 5.58 -24.39
C ILE A 113 -6.99 6.94 -25.07
N GLU A 114 -7.66 7.15 -26.20
CA GLU A 114 -7.69 8.45 -26.86
C GLU A 114 -8.52 9.45 -26.04
N PRO A 115 -8.01 10.65 -25.74
CA PRO A 115 -8.77 11.65 -25.02
C PRO A 115 -9.95 12.14 -25.87
N VAL A 116 -11.17 11.94 -25.36
CA VAL A 116 -12.40 12.44 -25.99
C VAL A 116 -12.54 13.93 -25.69
N THR A 117 -12.51 14.76 -26.73
CA THR A 117 -12.78 16.20 -26.61
C THR A 117 -14.26 16.48 -26.83
N PHE A 118 -14.95 17.00 -25.82
CA PHE A 118 -16.33 17.44 -25.95
C PHE A 118 -16.39 18.92 -26.37
N THR A 119 -17.12 19.23 -27.45
CA THR A 119 -17.46 20.60 -27.81
C THR A 119 -18.88 20.90 -27.34
N LEU A 120 -19.00 21.84 -26.39
CA LEU A 120 -20.29 22.36 -25.95
C LEU A 120 -20.87 23.23 -27.07
N ARG A 121 -22.01 22.83 -27.62
CA ARG A 121 -22.81 23.72 -28.48
C ARG A 121 -23.63 24.65 -27.59
N ALA A 122 -23.43 25.95 -27.75
CA ALA A 122 -24.33 26.96 -27.17
C ALA A 122 -25.71 26.84 -27.84
N ALA A 123 -26.76 26.88 -27.02
CA ALA A 123 -28.17 26.83 -27.44
C ALA A 123 -28.63 28.16 -28.05
#